data_AF-Q5ZEQ4-F1
#
_entry.id   AF-Q5ZEQ4-F1
#
_cell.length_a   1.000
_cell.length_b   1.000
_cell.length_c   1.000
_cell.angle_alpha   90.00
_cell.angle_beta   90.00
_cell.angle_gamma   90.00
#
_symmetry.space_group_name_H-M   'P 1'
#
loop_
_entity.id
_entity.type
_entity.pdbx_description
1 polymer ?
#
loop_
_entity_poly.entity_id
_entity_poly.type
_entity_poly.pdbx_seq_one_letter_code
_entity_poly.pdbx_strand_id
1 'polypeptide(L)'
;MEKLLSELAELGARQKFNGEIDFGAEIASDSLLEVMKIVGSEELSQQVLEGFLEQAPTIHQVLLGMTFASYLQSTTSGEASPGAQELSEPLKKARRSIRLLLNLTQRSPDFASRISSESVELLETLLATGSFDVECLIILLKTSQATWLEFQKSPRYSALLQRVLSKYSPDFSENSTILAYFSVLFEMDYGFLSMCYAEMDAPTFCEILDVLRVILTRKTLKIHSNNLLFVLNLLELVVVDYEAFWRARERKEPQSVEQRRVATVEILNLEVEIVGEMCSNTEMTSYLNEKATAMNSVVDVLDAILHAEALFADFRAEQPSDWPKIESEHPRFEVLKRKIEEERRYEETQRRYPDRPRQPLPPKIQRVESSESLSLLANTIFSKYRSIDDVIGVPRVGELKLNCLKAIANLANLSDSNKLATLQNGRQGLISVLQCTTRRPEYFLESFTMRNQSIFCVRQLTDGCQENKEVVFNLQQPNQPIIDRKRLLEELGVHVDN
;
A
#
# COMPACT_ATOMS: atom_id res chain seq x y z
N MET A 1 6.61 38.39 22.00
CA MET A 1 5.71 37.43 21.33
C MET A 1 4.47 38.14 20.79
N GLU A 2 3.60 38.70 21.63
CA GLU A 2 2.37 39.41 21.23
C GLU A 2 2.58 40.42 20.09
N LYS A 3 3.56 41.32 20.24
CA LYS A 3 3.89 42.32 19.20
C LYS A 3 4.11 41.70 17.82
N LEU A 4 4.92 40.64 17.74
CA LEU A 4 5.21 39.96 16.47
C LEU A 4 3.96 39.26 15.91
N LEU A 5 3.14 38.63 16.78
CA LEU A 5 1.91 37.97 16.34
C LEU A 5 0.91 38.99 15.77
N SER A 6 0.81 40.18 16.38
CA SER A 6 0.02 41.29 15.85
C SER A 6 0.56 41.78 14.51
N GLU A 7 1.88 41.95 14.36
CA GLU A 7 2.51 42.33 13.08
C GLU A 7 2.23 41.30 11.98
N LEU A 8 2.34 40.00 12.29
CA LEU A 8 2.01 38.92 11.35
C LEU A 8 0.53 38.94 10.94
N ALA A 9 -0.38 39.14 11.91
CA ALA A 9 -1.80 39.24 11.63
C ALA A 9 -2.15 40.48 10.77
N GLU A 10 -1.54 41.63 11.06
CA GLU A 10 -1.70 42.86 10.28
C GLU A 10 -1.18 42.70 8.85
N LEU A 11 0.00 42.09 8.68
CA LEU A 11 0.58 41.80 7.37
C LEU A 11 -0.38 40.96 6.53
N GLY A 12 -0.89 39.84 7.06
CA GLY A 12 -1.81 38.98 6.33
C GLY A 12 -3.19 39.58 6.09
N ALA A 13 -3.61 40.55 6.92
CA ALA A 13 -4.83 41.33 6.67
C ALA A 13 -4.66 42.38 5.56
N ARG A 14 -3.46 42.95 5.42
CA ARG A 14 -3.14 43.97 4.40
C ARG A 14 -2.73 43.35 3.06
N GLN A 15 -2.05 42.21 3.08
CA GLN A 15 -1.41 41.58 1.93
C GLN A 15 -1.74 40.09 1.92
N LYS A 16 -2.08 39.57 0.75
CA LYS A 16 -2.18 38.11 0.52
C LYS A 16 -0.92 37.64 -0.18
N PHE A 17 -0.40 36.49 0.26
CA PHE A 17 0.70 35.85 -0.43
C PHE A 17 0.28 35.51 -1.88
N ASN A 18 1.07 35.96 -2.85
CA ASN A 18 0.79 35.82 -4.28
C ASN A 18 1.99 35.27 -5.08
N GLY A 19 2.98 34.69 -4.40
CA GLY A 19 4.22 34.22 -5.03
C GLY A 19 5.38 35.22 -5.02
N GLU A 20 5.20 36.42 -4.45
CA GLU A 20 6.24 37.45 -4.41
C GLU A 20 7.47 37.07 -3.56
N ILE A 21 8.64 37.47 -4.06
CA ILE A 21 9.94 37.14 -3.49
C ILE A 21 10.19 37.93 -2.19
N ASP A 22 9.62 39.12 -1.99
CA ASP A 22 9.81 39.99 -0.82
C ASP A 22 8.68 39.97 0.22
N PHE A 23 7.79 38.98 0.15
CA PHE A 23 6.69 38.85 1.12
C PHE A 23 7.19 38.79 2.57
N GLY A 24 6.67 39.70 3.40
CA GLY A 24 7.06 39.86 4.80
C GLY A 24 8.45 40.46 5.03
N ALA A 25 9.02 41.17 4.04
CA ALA A 25 10.29 41.90 4.18
C ALA A 25 10.34 42.81 5.42
N GLU A 26 9.21 43.41 5.81
CA GLU A 26 9.08 44.28 6.98
C GLU A 26 9.33 43.56 8.33
N ILE A 27 9.20 42.22 8.36
CA ILE A 27 9.45 41.44 9.58
C ILE A 27 10.92 40.99 9.61
N ALA A 28 11.64 41.43 10.64
CA ALA A 28 13.05 41.11 10.80
C ALA A 28 13.27 39.63 11.19
N SER A 29 14.32 39.03 10.64
CA SER A 29 14.72 37.64 10.93
C SER A 29 15.01 37.41 12.41
N ASP A 30 15.59 38.40 13.10
CA ASP A 30 15.94 38.29 14.53
C ASP A 30 14.70 38.33 15.44
N SER A 31 13.67 39.09 15.07
CA SER A 31 12.39 39.08 15.79
C SER A 31 11.73 37.70 15.78
N LEU A 32 11.83 36.96 14.67
CA LEU A 32 11.37 35.57 14.59
C LEU A 32 12.16 34.65 15.55
N LEU A 33 13.48 34.83 15.62
CA LEU A 33 14.36 34.02 16.49
C LEU A 33 14.05 34.26 17.98
N GLU A 34 13.86 35.51 18.38
CA GLU A 34 13.53 35.87 19.76
C GLU A 34 12.22 35.23 20.20
N VAL A 35 11.18 35.34 19.38
CA VAL A 35 9.88 34.74 19.70
C VAL A 35 9.94 33.21 19.66
N MET A 36 10.69 32.62 18.73
CA MET A 36 10.88 31.17 18.68
C MET A 36 11.51 30.63 19.98
N LYS A 37 12.46 31.36 20.60
CA LYS A 37 13.04 31.02 21.91
C LYS A 37 12.00 31.09 23.02
N ILE A 38 11.24 32.19 23.09
CA ILE A 38 10.18 32.41 24.09
C ILE A 38 9.15 31.28 24.06
N VAL A 39 8.61 30.96 22.88
CA VAL A 39 7.56 29.93 22.72
C VAL A 39 8.05 28.56 23.19
N GLY A 40 9.33 28.26 22.94
CA GLY A 40 9.95 27.00 23.34
C GLY A 40 10.25 26.88 24.84
N SER A 41 10.31 27.99 25.60
CA SER A 41 10.72 27.98 27.01
C SER A 41 9.64 28.41 28.01
N GLU A 42 8.70 29.27 27.63
CA GLU A 42 7.82 29.95 28.59
C GLU A 42 6.39 29.41 28.56
N GLU A 43 5.88 28.89 29.70
CA GLU A 43 4.52 28.33 29.83
C GLU A 43 3.42 29.33 29.49
N LEU A 44 3.63 30.61 29.77
CA LEU A 44 2.70 31.70 29.46
C LEU A 44 2.46 31.89 27.95
N SER A 45 3.34 31.33 27.09
CA SER A 45 3.18 31.42 25.64
C SER A 45 1.86 30.82 25.14
N GLN A 46 1.32 29.80 25.83
CA GLN A 46 0.03 29.22 25.47
C GLN A 46 -1.12 30.22 25.68
N GLN A 47 -1.14 30.94 26.81
CA GLN A 47 -2.16 31.95 27.10
C GLN A 47 -2.11 33.11 26.09
N VAL A 48 -0.91 33.49 25.67
CA VAL A 48 -0.74 34.47 24.59
C VAL A 48 -1.36 33.96 23.29
N LEU A 49 -1.12 32.70 22.90
CA LEU A 49 -1.69 32.11 21.69
C LEU A 49 -3.22 32.04 21.72
N GLU A 50 -3.80 31.79 22.88
CA GLU A 50 -5.26 31.78 23.08
C GLU A 50 -5.89 33.15 22.75
N GLY A 51 -5.16 34.24 22.99
CA GLY A 51 -5.56 35.59 22.59
C GLY A 51 -5.54 35.86 21.07
N PHE A 52 -4.90 34.98 20.28
CA PHE A 52 -4.73 35.12 18.82
C PHE A 52 -5.45 34.04 18.01
N LEU A 53 -6.37 33.26 18.59
CA LEU A 53 -7.03 32.13 17.91
C LEU A 53 -7.82 32.56 16.66
N GLU A 54 -8.43 33.74 16.67
CA GLU A 54 -9.17 34.28 15.52
C GLU A 54 -8.23 34.67 14.36
N GLN A 55 -7.01 35.10 14.67
CA GLN A 55 -6.00 35.47 13.69
C GLN A 55 -5.08 34.30 13.30
N ALA A 56 -5.21 33.15 13.97
CA ALA A 56 -4.35 31.99 13.76
C ALA A 56 -4.28 31.52 12.30
N PRO A 57 -5.39 31.40 11.54
CA PRO A 57 -5.32 31.01 10.12
C PRO A 57 -4.44 31.95 9.29
N THR A 58 -4.58 33.26 9.50
CA THR A 58 -3.79 34.30 8.84
C THR A 58 -2.32 34.20 9.23
N ILE A 59 -2.02 34.04 10.51
CA ILE A 59 -0.64 33.92 11.01
C ILE A 59 0.05 32.68 10.41
N HIS A 60 -0.65 31.55 10.33
CA HIS A 60 -0.12 30.34 9.68
C HIS A 60 0.27 30.59 8.23
N GLN A 61 -0.62 31.20 7.45
CA GLN A 61 -0.38 31.51 6.04
C GLN A 61 0.78 32.48 5.86
N VAL A 62 0.85 33.52 6.69
CA VAL A 62 1.92 34.51 6.62
C VAL A 62 3.27 33.85 6.91
N LEU A 63 3.38 33.01 7.94
CA LEU A 63 4.62 32.31 8.26
C LEU A 63 5.03 31.34 7.15
N LEU A 64 4.09 30.59 6.55
CA LEU A 64 4.37 29.71 5.42
C LEU A 64 4.79 30.49 4.17
N GLY A 65 4.09 31.58 3.84
CA GLY A 65 4.40 32.46 2.72
C GLY A 65 5.77 33.12 2.87
N MET A 66 6.09 33.62 4.08
CA MET A 66 7.41 34.16 4.41
C MET A 66 8.52 33.12 4.26
N THR A 67 8.28 31.88 4.69
CA THR A 67 9.23 30.78 4.49
C THR A 67 9.52 30.58 3.01
N PHE A 68 8.48 30.49 2.19
CA PHE A 68 8.65 30.23 0.76
C PHE A 68 9.29 31.42 0.02
N ALA A 69 8.83 32.65 0.26
CA ALA A 69 9.40 33.86 -0.34
C ALA A 69 10.88 34.04 0.02
N SER A 70 11.24 33.88 1.30
CA SER A 70 12.63 34.00 1.76
C SER A 70 13.52 32.88 1.21
N TYR A 71 12.95 31.68 0.99
CA TYR A 71 13.65 30.59 0.31
C TYR A 71 13.93 30.92 -1.16
N LEU A 72 12.94 31.44 -1.90
CA LEU A 72 13.12 31.88 -3.29
C LEU A 72 14.16 33.01 -3.42
N GLN A 73 14.20 33.95 -2.46
CA GLN A 73 15.27 34.95 -2.40
C GLN A 73 16.64 34.28 -2.28
N SER A 74 16.77 33.31 -1.37
CA SER A 74 18.05 32.65 -1.10
C SER A 74 18.61 31.93 -2.34
N THR A 75 17.74 31.37 -3.19
CA THR A 75 18.13 30.65 -4.41
C THR A 75 18.40 31.58 -5.59
N THR A 76 17.76 32.75 -5.64
CA THR A 76 17.97 33.77 -6.70
C THR A 76 19.19 34.65 -6.44
N SER A 77 19.58 34.87 -5.18
CA SER A 77 20.77 35.64 -4.79
C SER A 77 22.12 34.91 -4.99
N GLY A 78 22.16 33.87 -5.83
CA GLY A 78 23.28 32.93 -5.97
C GLY A 78 24.49 33.44 -6.75
N GLU A 79 25.28 34.34 -6.16
CA GLU A 79 26.74 34.41 -6.35
C GLU A 79 27.41 34.47 -4.98
N ALA A 80 27.71 33.30 -4.39
CA ALA A 80 28.54 33.22 -3.19
C ALA A 80 29.88 32.57 -3.54
N SER A 81 30.93 33.38 -3.48
CA SER A 81 32.33 32.98 -3.59
C SER A 81 32.66 31.79 -2.68
N PRO A 82 33.57 30.88 -3.09
CA PRO A 82 33.93 29.71 -2.32
C PRO A 82 34.73 30.14 -1.08
N GLY A 83 34.06 30.27 0.07
CA GLY A 83 34.76 30.61 1.33
C GLY A 83 33.93 30.99 2.56
N ALA A 84 32.63 31.26 2.46
CA ALA A 84 31.82 31.64 3.64
C ALA A 84 30.86 30.50 4.05
N GLN A 85 31.10 29.91 5.23
CA GLN A 85 30.24 28.89 5.86
C GLN A 85 28.96 29.47 6.52
N GLU A 86 28.58 30.71 6.25
CA GLU A 86 27.39 31.32 6.84
C GLU A 86 26.17 31.16 5.92
N LEU A 87 25.07 30.61 6.45
CA LEU A 87 23.76 30.58 5.80
C LEU A 87 23.37 32.00 5.36
N SER A 88 22.88 32.17 4.13
CA SER A 88 22.39 33.46 3.66
C SER A 88 21.26 33.98 4.57
N GLU A 89 21.19 35.29 4.79
CA GLU A 89 20.15 35.90 5.63
C GLU A 89 18.71 35.53 5.21
N PRO A 90 18.37 35.48 3.90
CA PRO A 90 17.07 35.00 3.47
C PRO A 90 16.81 33.55 3.86
N LEU A 91 17.80 32.66 3.77
CA LEU A 91 17.65 31.26 4.18
C LEU A 91 17.50 31.12 5.71
N LYS A 92 18.21 31.95 6.50
CA LYS A 92 18.00 32.03 7.96
C LYS A 92 16.57 32.46 8.28
N LYS A 93 16.05 33.48 7.60
CA LYS A 93 14.67 33.96 7.78
C LYS A 93 13.66 32.88 7.40
N ALA A 94 13.87 32.16 6.30
CA ALA A 94 13.01 31.05 5.89
C ALA A 94 12.91 29.95 6.96
N ARG A 95 14.06 29.50 7.48
CA ARG A 95 14.18 28.49 8.54
C ARG A 95 13.54 28.95 9.85
N ARG A 96 13.76 30.20 10.25
CA ARG A 96 13.18 30.77 11.48
C ARG A 96 11.66 30.89 11.38
N SER A 97 11.13 31.26 10.21
CA SER A 97 9.68 31.39 9.99
C SER A 97 8.95 30.05 10.16
N ILE A 98 9.44 28.98 9.52
CA ILE A 98 8.78 27.66 9.62
C ILE A 98 8.97 27.01 10.98
N ARG A 99 10.13 27.20 11.62
CA ARG A 99 10.37 26.70 12.98
C ARG A 99 9.56 27.46 14.02
N LEU A 100 9.34 28.76 13.83
CA LEU A 100 8.41 29.51 14.67
C LEU A 100 7.01 28.91 14.53
N LEU A 101 6.50 28.71 13.30
CA LEU A 101 5.21 28.06 13.08
C LEU A 101 5.12 26.69 13.77
N LEU A 102 6.16 25.85 13.62
CA LEU A 102 6.24 24.56 14.29
C LEU A 102 6.15 24.72 15.83
N ASN A 103 6.90 25.63 16.42
CA ASN A 103 6.85 25.86 17.87
C ASN A 103 5.47 26.36 18.33
N LEU A 104 4.83 27.26 17.56
CA LEU A 104 3.48 27.76 17.88
C LEU A 104 2.45 26.62 17.86
N THR A 105 2.47 25.80 16.80
CA THR A 105 1.56 24.63 16.67
C THR A 105 1.81 23.55 17.73
N GLN A 106 3.06 23.37 18.17
CA GLN A 106 3.36 22.45 19.27
C GLN A 106 2.92 22.99 20.63
N ARG A 107 2.93 24.32 20.81
CA ARG A 107 2.64 24.96 22.10
C ARG A 107 1.15 25.06 22.39
N SER A 108 0.30 25.24 21.38
CA SER A 108 -1.15 25.31 21.55
C SER A 108 -1.88 24.44 20.52
N PRO A 109 -2.54 23.35 20.96
CA PRO A 109 -3.39 22.52 20.09
C PRO A 109 -4.55 23.31 19.46
N ASP A 110 -5.15 24.24 20.22
CA ASP A 110 -6.23 25.10 19.72
C ASP A 110 -5.73 26.01 18.61
N PHE A 111 -4.54 26.60 18.76
CA PHE A 111 -3.90 27.38 17.71
C PHE A 111 -3.62 26.48 16.49
N ALA A 112 -3.01 25.30 16.69
CA ALA A 112 -2.71 24.35 15.63
C ALA A 112 -3.95 23.90 14.84
N SER A 113 -5.10 23.76 15.51
CA SER A 113 -6.37 23.35 14.88
C SER A 113 -6.92 24.36 13.86
N ARG A 114 -6.42 25.60 13.87
CA ARG A 114 -6.89 26.70 13.00
C ARG A 114 -6.12 26.81 11.69
N ILE A 115 -5.24 25.87 11.34
CA ILE A 115 -4.61 25.87 10.02
C ILE A 115 -5.66 25.60 8.93
N SER A 116 -5.81 26.53 8.00
CA SER A 116 -6.87 26.52 6.99
C SER A 116 -6.47 25.73 5.74
N SER A 117 -7.48 25.38 4.93
CA SER A 117 -7.31 24.75 3.61
C SER A 117 -6.40 25.53 2.65
N GLU A 118 -6.37 26.86 2.77
CA GLU A 118 -5.49 27.73 1.97
C GLU A 118 -3.99 27.46 2.24
N SER A 119 -3.62 26.92 3.40
CA SER A 119 -2.23 26.56 3.73
C SER A 119 -1.73 25.30 3.00
N VAL A 120 -2.62 24.48 2.44
CA VAL A 120 -2.28 23.20 1.80
C VAL A 120 -1.35 23.40 0.61
N GLU A 121 -1.61 24.40 -0.23
CA GLU A 121 -0.78 24.69 -1.41
C GLU A 121 0.65 25.11 -1.01
N LEU A 122 0.77 25.93 0.03
CA LEU A 122 2.08 26.36 0.55
C LEU A 122 2.85 25.20 1.17
N LEU A 123 2.20 24.33 1.95
CA LEU A 123 2.83 23.15 2.53
C LEU A 123 3.28 22.17 1.45
N GLU A 124 2.46 21.92 0.44
CA GLU A 124 2.80 21.07 -0.71
C GLU A 124 3.99 21.64 -1.48
N THR A 125 3.99 22.96 -1.74
CA THR A 125 5.08 23.66 -2.42
C THR A 125 6.38 23.60 -1.60
N LEU A 126 6.32 23.81 -0.29
CA LEU A 126 7.49 23.74 0.59
C LEU A 126 8.09 22.33 0.63
N LEU A 127 7.26 21.28 0.70
CA LEU A 127 7.71 19.88 0.59
C LEU A 127 8.33 19.57 -0.78
N ALA A 128 7.85 20.21 -1.85
CA ALA A 128 8.43 20.08 -3.19
C ALA A 128 9.87 20.60 -3.26
N THR A 129 10.25 21.56 -2.41
CA THR A 129 11.61 22.13 -2.38
C THR A 129 12.65 21.18 -1.77
N GLY A 130 12.22 20.18 -1.00
CA GLY A 130 13.09 19.26 -0.26
C GLY A 130 13.88 19.90 0.89
N SER A 131 13.79 21.23 1.07
CA SER A 131 14.61 21.95 2.05
C SER A 131 14.00 21.91 3.44
N PHE A 132 12.68 21.81 3.56
CA PHE A 132 11.95 21.96 4.83
C PHE A 132 11.13 20.72 5.20
N ASP A 133 11.50 19.54 4.68
CA ASP A 133 10.73 18.30 4.79
C ASP A 133 10.41 17.96 6.26
N VAL A 134 11.40 18.03 7.15
CA VAL A 134 11.22 17.69 8.56
C VAL A 134 10.20 18.63 9.23
N GLU A 135 10.37 19.95 9.07
CA GLU A 135 9.48 20.91 9.69
C GLU A 135 8.04 20.80 9.12
N CYS A 136 7.89 20.65 7.81
CA CYS A 136 6.59 20.45 7.15
C CYS A 136 5.89 19.16 7.63
N LEU A 137 6.59 18.02 7.64
CA LEU A 137 6.02 16.74 8.06
C LEU A 137 5.58 16.75 9.52
N ILE A 138 6.34 17.40 10.42
CA ILE A 138 5.94 17.52 11.82
C ILE A 138 4.73 18.45 11.97
N ILE A 139 4.66 19.57 11.25
CA ILE A 139 3.48 20.44 11.25
C ILE A 139 2.25 19.62 10.82
N LEU A 140 2.32 18.93 9.68
CA LEU A 140 1.24 18.09 9.16
C LEU A 140 0.79 17.04 10.20
N LEU A 141 1.74 16.36 10.83
CA LEU A 141 1.42 15.39 11.89
C LEU A 141 0.72 16.07 13.07
N LYS A 142 1.26 17.19 13.58
CA LYS A 142 0.72 17.87 14.76
C LYS A 142 -0.67 18.46 14.54
N THR A 143 -1.00 18.84 13.31
CA THR A 143 -2.29 19.43 12.98
C THR A 143 -3.31 18.39 12.47
N SER A 144 -2.86 17.21 12.03
CA SER A 144 -3.68 16.20 11.33
C SER A 144 -5.01 15.85 12.02
N GLN A 145 -5.01 15.67 13.34
CA GLN A 145 -6.21 15.28 14.10
C GLN A 145 -7.36 16.28 13.97
N ALA A 146 -7.05 17.57 13.85
CA ALA A 146 -8.06 18.63 13.80
C ALA A 146 -8.33 19.12 12.36
N THR A 147 -7.42 18.85 11.41
CA THR A 147 -7.41 19.55 10.12
C THR A 147 -7.65 18.67 8.92
N TRP A 148 -7.75 17.35 9.11
CA TRP A 148 -7.98 16.40 8.02
C TRP A 148 -9.18 16.79 7.14
N LEU A 149 -10.32 17.17 7.74
CA LEU A 149 -11.52 17.58 7.00
C LEU A 149 -11.39 18.98 6.39
N GLU A 150 -10.71 19.89 7.07
CA GLU A 150 -10.46 21.24 6.55
C GLU A 150 -9.56 21.16 5.31
N PHE A 151 -8.49 20.37 5.35
CA PHE A 151 -7.55 20.24 4.24
C PHE A 151 -8.18 19.65 2.98
N GLN A 152 -9.15 18.75 3.11
CA GLN A 152 -9.91 18.21 1.97
C GLN A 152 -10.67 19.26 1.16
N LYS A 153 -10.94 20.45 1.74
CA LYS A 153 -11.55 21.56 0.98
C LYS A 153 -10.59 22.14 -0.06
N SER A 154 -9.29 21.88 0.06
CA SER A 154 -8.29 22.34 -0.90
C SER A 154 -8.19 21.40 -2.11
N PRO A 155 -8.23 21.93 -3.34
CA PRO A 155 -8.03 21.11 -4.54
C PRO A 155 -6.60 20.55 -4.66
N ARG A 156 -5.66 21.01 -3.83
CA ARG A 156 -4.26 20.54 -3.79
C ARG A 156 -4.04 19.44 -2.75
N TYR A 157 -5.08 18.97 -2.05
CA TYR A 157 -4.92 18.00 -0.96
C TYR A 157 -4.36 16.66 -1.42
N SER A 158 -4.87 16.09 -2.51
CA SER A 158 -4.32 14.85 -3.09
C SER A 158 -2.85 15.00 -3.53
N ALA A 159 -2.49 16.15 -4.09
CA ALA A 159 -1.10 16.47 -4.44
C ALA A 159 -0.20 16.62 -3.21
N LEU A 160 -0.71 17.18 -2.10
CA LEU A 160 0.00 17.22 -0.82
C LEU A 160 0.28 15.80 -0.31
N LEU A 161 -0.72 14.92 -0.32
CA LEU A 161 -0.56 13.53 0.11
C LEU A 161 0.46 12.78 -0.76
N GLN A 162 0.40 12.94 -2.08
CA GLN A 162 1.40 12.43 -3.02
C GLN A 162 2.81 12.92 -2.68
N ARG A 163 2.94 14.21 -2.33
CA ARG A 163 4.24 14.78 -1.97
C ARG A 163 4.77 14.17 -0.67
N VAL A 164 3.91 13.96 0.33
CA VAL A 164 4.28 13.28 1.57
C VAL A 164 4.69 11.83 1.29
N LEU A 165 3.95 11.11 0.45
CA LEU A 165 4.29 9.74 0.04
C LEU A 165 5.60 9.64 -0.73
N SER A 166 5.94 10.62 -1.57
CA SER A 166 7.22 10.62 -2.29
C SER A 166 8.45 10.62 -1.38
N LYS A 167 8.27 10.93 -0.09
CA LYS A 167 9.30 10.89 0.96
C LYS A 167 9.29 9.58 1.76
N TYR A 168 8.30 8.73 1.54
CA TYR A 168 8.17 7.42 2.16
C TYR A 168 9.06 6.41 1.42
N SER A 169 9.74 5.57 2.19
CA SER A 169 10.48 4.43 1.66
C SER A 169 10.47 3.27 2.67
N PRO A 170 9.84 2.13 2.36
CA PRO A 170 9.54 1.06 3.33
C PRO A 170 10.78 0.51 4.08
N ASP A 171 11.98 0.70 3.51
CA ASP A 171 13.25 0.23 4.07
C ASP A 171 13.85 1.16 5.16
N PHE A 172 13.35 2.39 5.32
CA PHE A 172 13.91 3.36 6.25
C PHE A 172 13.18 3.36 7.61
N SER A 173 13.94 3.11 8.68
CA SER A 173 13.47 3.19 10.07
C SER A 173 13.00 4.59 10.49
N GLU A 174 13.38 5.64 9.74
CA GLU A 174 13.10 7.05 10.02
C GLU A 174 11.71 7.52 9.54
N ASN A 175 10.92 6.68 8.85
CA ASN A 175 9.58 7.03 8.35
C ASN A 175 8.49 7.16 9.42
N SER A 176 8.86 7.23 10.71
CA SER A 176 7.94 7.26 11.83
C SER A 176 6.94 8.42 11.74
N THR A 177 7.38 9.60 11.27
CA THR A 177 6.50 10.78 11.13
C THR A 177 5.46 10.61 10.02
N ILE A 178 5.87 10.07 8.87
CA ILE A 178 4.95 9.82 7.74
C ILE A 178 3.92 8.75 8.12
N LEU A 179 4.38 7.64 8.72
CA LEU A 179 3.48 6.58 9.16
C LEU A 179 2.53 7.04 10.26
N ALA A 180 2.99 7.88 11.19
CA ALA A 180 2.14 8.49 12.20
C ALA A 180 1.10 9.42 11.57
N TYR A 181 1.49 10.21 10.56
CA TYR A 181 0.57 11.11 9.84
C TYR A 181 -0.54 10.32 9.14
N PHE A 182 -0.18 9.31 8.33
CA PHE A 182 -1.17 8.46 7.68
C PHE A 182 -2.00 7.65 8.66
N SER A 183 -1.44 7.21 9.78
CA SER A 183 -2.20 6.54 10.84
C SER A 183 -3.31 7.44 11.39
N VAL A 184 -3.04 8.73 11.63
CA VAL A 184 -4.08 9.67 12.06
C VAL A 184 -5.15 9.79 10.98
N LEU A 185 -4.77 9.89 9.70
CA LEU A 185 -5.75 9.97 8.61
C LEU A 185 -6.62 8.70 8.50
N PHE A 186 -6.01 7.51 8.59
CA PHE A 186 -6.73 6.24 8.58
C PHE A 186 -7.66 6.04 9.78
N GLU A 187 -7.35 6.64 10.93
CA GLU A 187 -8.18 6.59 12.14
C GLU A 187 -9.30 7.64 12.13
N MET A 188 -9.01 8.87 11.70
CA MET A 188 -9.92 10.00 11.84
C MET A 188 -10.82 10.21 10.62
N ASP A 189 -10.30 9.99 9.41
CA ASP A 189 -11.06 10.12 8.17
C ASP A 189 -11.59 8.75 7.73
N TYR A 190 -12.88 8.55 7.95
CA TYR A 190 -13.55 7.28 7.70
C TYR A 190 -13.70 6.97 6.21
N GLY A 191 -13.56 7.97 5.34
CA GLY A 191 -13.63 7.86 3.89
C GLY A 191 -12.25 7.94 3.21
N PHE A 192 -11.16 7.96 3.98
CA PHE A 192 -9.83 8.29 3.48
C PHE A 192 -9.39 7.42 2.29
N LEU A 193 -9.47 6.09 2.41
CA LEU A 193 -9.10 5.19 1.32
C LEU A 193 -9.99 5.36 0.09
N SER A 194 -11.29 5.56 0.30
CA SER A 194 -12.23 5.78 -0.81
C SER A 194 -11.92 7.08 -1.56
N MET A 195 -11.53 8.13 -0.84
CA MET A 195 -11.10 9.40 -1.44
C MET A 195 -9.78 9.21 -2.20
N CYS A 196 -8.77 8.56 -1.60
CA CYS A 196 -7.51 8.26 -2.28
C CYS A 196 -7.74 7.41 -3.55
N TYR A 197 -8.65 6.44 -3.50
CA TYR A 197 -9.04 5.65 -4.68
C TYR A 197 -9.76 6.49 -5.74
N ALA A 198 -10.52 7.53 -5.37
CA ALA A 198 -11.22 8.36 -6.33
C ALA A 198 -10.30 9.42 -6.99
N GLU A 199 -9.38 10.00 -6.22
CA GLU A 199 -8.64 11.21 -6.62
C GLU A 199 -7.20 10.95 -7.09
N MET A 200 -6.57 9.85 -6.65
CA MET A 200 -5.16 9.57 -6.98
C MET A 200 -5.02 8.68 -8.21
N ASP A 201 -3.83 8.64 -8.79
CA ASP A 201 -3.49 7.65 -9.81
C ASP A 201 -3.22 6.27 -9.18
N ALA A 202 -3.17 5.24 -10.03
CA ALA A 202 -3.04 3.86 -9.54
C ALA A 202 -1.73 3.61 -8.77
N PRO A 203 -0.54 4.08 -9.22
CA PRO A 203 0.71 3.89 -8.49
C PRO A 203 0.69 4.52 -7.10
N THR A 204 0.23 5.78 -6.98
CA THR A 204 0.11 6.44 -5.66
C THR A 204 -0.86 5.69 -4.76
N PHE A 205 -1.98 5.22 -5.29
CA PHE A 205 -2.94 4.45 -4.50
C PHE A 205 -2.34 3.13 -3.99
N CYS A 206 -1.52 2.45 -4.79
CA CYS A 206 -0.75 1.29 -4.31
C CYS A 206 0.20 1.65 -3.17
N GLU A 207 0.88 2.81 -3.22
CA GLU A 207 1.71 3.28 -2.11
C GLU A 207 0.89 3.55 -0.83
N ILE A 208 -0.32 4.12 -0.95
CA ILE A 208 -1.25 4.27 0.20
C ILE A 208 -1.60 2.91 0.82
N LEU A 209 -1.90 1.90 -0.02
CA LEU A 209 -2.18 0.54 0.46
C LEU A 209 -0.94 -0.09 1.13
N ASP A 210 0.26 0.14 0.61
CA ASP A 210 1.49 -0.35 1.25
C ASP A 210 1.72 0.32 2.62
N VAL A 211 1.48 1.63 2.74
CA VAL A 211 1.53 2.32 4.03
C VAL A 211 0.51 1.72 5.01
N LEU A 212 -0.72 1.46 4.58
CA LEU A 212 -1.76 0.83 5.40
C LEU A 212 -1.32 -0.57 5.89
N ARG A 213 -0.77 -1.37 4.98
CA ARG A 213 -0.22 -2.70 5.27
C ARG A 213 0.87 -2.63 6.34
N VAL A 214 1.83 -1.71 6.19
CA VAL A 214 2.91 -1.52 7.18
C VAL A 214 2.39 -1.07 8.54
N ILE A 215 1.36 -0.21 8.57
CA ILE A 215 0.70 0.21 9.81
C ILE A 215 0.04 -0.99 10.52
N LEU A 216 -0.68 -1.84 9.77
CA LEU A 216 -1.33 -3.05 10.30
C LEU A 216 -0.31 -4.02 10.91
N THR A 217 0.81 -4.28 10.22
CA THR A 217 1.85 -5.20 10.71
C THR A 217 2.49 -4.72 12.01
N ARG A 218 2.56 -3.40 12.25
CA ARG A 218 3.14 -2.82 13.48
C ARG A 218 2.25 -3.01 14.70
N LYS A 219 0.95 -3.30 14.55
CA LYS A 219 -0.04 -3.61 15.61
C LYS A 219 -0.18 -2.57 16.75
N THR A 220 0.48 -1.43 16.65
CA THR A 220 0.47 -0.36 17.67
C THR A 220 -0.43 0.82 17.31
N LEU A 221 -0.88 0.88 16.05
CA LEU A 221 -1.56 2.01 15.47
C LEU A 221 -2.99 1.64 15.08
N LYS A 222 -3.92 2.56 15.33
CA LYS A 222 -5.35 2.35 15.08
C LYS A 222 -5.70 2.75 13.65
N ILE A 223 -6.64 2.02 13.06
CA ILE A 223 -7.21 2.27 11.74
C ILE A 223 -8.72 2.16 11.90
N HIS A 224 -9.48 3.10 11.33
CA HIS A 224 -10.93 3.05 11.37
C HIS A 224 -11.48 1.88 10.52
N SER A 225 -12.48 1.18 11.04
CA SER A 225 -13.07 0.00 10.39
C SER A 225 -13.60 0.28 8.97
N ASN A 226 -14.14 1.47 8.68
CA ASN A 226 -14.58 1.84 7.33
C ASN A 226 -13.46 1.79 6.28
N ASN A 227 -12.23 2.17 6.64
CA ASN A 227 -11.09 2.05 5.73
C ASN A 227 -10.76 0.56 5.50
N LEU A 228 -10.85 -0.29 6.52
CA LEU A 228 -10.63 -1.73 6.35
C LEU A 228 -11.77 -2.41 5.55
N LEU A 229 -13.02 -1.98 5.76
CA LEU A 229 -14.17 -2.41 4.97
C LEU A 229 -14.04 -2.00 3.51
N PHE A 230 -13.48 -0.81 3.22
CA PHE A 230 -13.21 -0.40 1.85
C PHE A 230 -12.30 -1.39 1.12
N VAL A 231 -11.24 -1.89 1.78
CA VAL A 231 -10.35 -2.91 1.21
C VAL A 231 -11.10 -4.19 0.88
N LEU A 232 -11.97 -4.67 1.77
CA LEU A 232 -12.79 -5.86 1.53
C LEU A 232 -13.77 -5.67 0.36
N ASN A 233 -14.44 -4.51 0.32
CA ASN A 233 -15.39 -4.17 -0.72
C ASN A 233 -14.70 -4.02 -2.08
N LEU A 234 -13.49 -3.47 -2.12
CA LEU A 234 -12.73 -3.32 -3.35
C LEU A 234 -12.23 -4.69 -3.86
N LEU A 235 -11.76 -5.56 -2.96
CA LEU A 235 -11.43 -6.95 -3.30
C LEU A 235 -12.64 -7.71 -3.87
N GLU A 236 -13.80 -7.60 -3.21
CA GLU A 236 -15.04 -8.22 -3.69
C GLU A 236 -15.45 -7.67 -5.06
N LEU A 237 -15.39 -6.34 -5.25
CA LEU A 237 -15.69 -5.70 -6.53
C LEU A 237 -14.80 -6.22 -7.66
N VAL A 238 -13.49 -6.36 -7.41
CA VAL A 238 -12.52 -6.85 -8.39
C VAL A 238 -12.72 -8.33 -8.72
N VAL A 239 -13.37 -9.11 -7.86
CA VAL A 239 -13.63 -10.54 -8.09
C VAL A 239 -15.00 -10.80 -8.71
N VAL A 240 -16.04 -10.12 -8.20
CA VAL A 240 -17.44 -10.36 -8.55
C VAL A 240 -17.85 -9.56 -9.78
N ASP A 241 -17.51 -8.28 -9.82
CA ASP A 241 -17.96 -7.32 -10.83
C ASP A 241 -16.79 -6.78 -11.69
N TYR A 242 -15.72 -7.58 -11.83
CA TYR A 242 -14.57 -7.19 -12.65
C TYR A 242 -14.96 -6.87 -14.08
N GLU A 243 -15.93 -7.60 -14.63
CA GLU A 243 -16.46 -7.34 -15.96
C GLU A 243 -17.06 -5.94 -16.06
N ALA A 244 -17.85 -5.50 -15.08
CA ALA A 244 -18.43 -4.17 -15.06
C ALA A 244 -17.34 -3.09 -14.95
N PHE A 245 -16.32 -3.33 -14.12
CA PHE A 245 -15.14 -2.47 -14.01
C PHE A 245 -14.34 -2.40 -15.33
N TRP A 246 -14.18 -3.54 -16.00
CA TRP A 246 -13.51 -3.65 -17.29
C TRP A 246 -14.30 -2.97 -18.42
N ARG A 247 -15.63 -3.06 -18.39
CA ARG A 247 -16.54 -2.51 -19.40
C ARG A 247 -16.98 -1.08 -19.14
N ALA A 248 -16.57 -0.47 -18.02
CA ALA A 248 -16.93 0.90 -17.64
C ALA A 248 -16.43 1.95 -18.67
N ARG A 249 -17.21 2.06 -19.76
CA ARG A 249 -17.20 2.97 -20.91
C ARG A 249 -15.85 3.30 -21.55
N GLU A 250 -15.52 2.51 -22.58
CA GLU A 250 -14.62 2.77 -23.72
C GLU A 250 -14.92 4.06 -24.54
N ARG A 251 -15.73 5.00 -24.04
CA ARG A 251 -16.02 6.29 -24.69
C ARG A 251 -15.84 7.43 -23.68
N LYS A 252 -14.63 8.02 -23.69
CA LYS A 252 -14.10 9.04 -22.77
C LYS A 252 -13.73 8.49 -21.38
N GLU A 253 -12.86 7.49 -21.33
CA GLU A 253 -12.30 7.04 -20.06
C GLU A 253 -11.42 8.16 -19.45
N PRO A 254 -11.59 8.48 -18.16
CA PRO A 254 -10.53 9.12 -17.40
C PRO A 254 -9.30 8.20 -17.43
N GLN A 255 -8.10 8.76 -17.66
CA GLN A 255 -6.85 8.00 -17.67
C GLN A 255 -6.65 7.13 -16.41
N SER A 256 -7.28 7.51 -15.30
CA SER A 256 -7.24 6.79 -14.03
C SER A 256 -7.86 5.38 -14.09
N VAL A 257 -8.83 5.09 -14.96
CA VAL A 257 -9.47 3.76 -15.04
C VAL A 257 -8.54 2.76 -15.74
N GLU A 258 -7.96 3.15 -16.87
CA GLU A 258 -6.98 2.33 -17.60
C GLU A 258 -5.76 2.02 -16.73
N GLN A 259 -5.22 3.03 -16.03
CA GLN A 259 -4.12 2.83 -15.09
C GLN A 259 -4.47 1.83 -13.98
N ARG A 260 -5.70 1.86 -13.45
CA ARG A 260 -6.17 0.89 -12.43
C ARG A 260 -6.32 -0.53 -13.00
N ARG A 261 -6.74 -0.68 -14.25
CA ARG A 261 -6.76 -1.99 -14.93
C ARG A 261 -5.34 -2.56 -15.07
N VAL A 262 -4.38 -1.74 -15.48
CA VAL A 262 -2.97 -2.15 -15.60
C VAL A 262 -2.36 -2.53 -14.23
N ALA A 263 -2.77 -1.83 -13.17
CA ALA A 263 -2.31 -2.04 -11.80
C ALA A 263 -3.12 -3.10 -11.02
N THR A 264 -4.15 -3.73 -11.62
CA THR A 264 -5.08 -4.63 -10.89
C THR A 264 -4.36 -5.72 -10.10
N VAL A 265 -3.31 -6.34 -10.66
CA VAL A 265 -2.54 -7.40 -9.97
C VAL A 265 -1.80 -6.87 -8.74
N GLU A 266 -1.28 -5.64 -8.81
CA GLU A 266 -0.57 -5.00 -7.69
C GLU A 266 -1.55 -4.59 -6.59
N ILE A 267 -2.70 -4.02 -6.97
CA ILE A 267 -3.78 -3.69 -6.04
C ILE A 267 -4.24 -4.96 -5.32
N LEU A 268 -4.59 -6.02 -6.06
CA LEU A 268 -4.99 -7.31 -5.48
C LEU A 268 -3.94 -7.89 -4.54
N ASN A 269 -2.65 -7.76 -4.88
CA ASN A 269 -1.57 -8.27 -4.03
C ASN A 269 -1.59 -7.60 -2.65
N LEU A 270 -1.69 -6.27 -2.64
CA LEU A 270 -1.76 -5.48 -1.41
C LEU A 270 -3.06 -5.74 -0.65
N GLU A 271 -4.21 -5.79 -1.33
CA GLU A 271 -5.51 -6.05 -0.70
C GLU A 271 -5.56 -7.41 -0.03
N VAL A 272 -5.13 -8.47 -0.71
CA VAL A 272 -5.11 -9.83 -0.15
C VAL A 272 -4.17 -9.91 1.05
N GLU A 273 -2.99 -9.27 0.98
CA GLU A 273 -2.06 -9.22 2.12
C GLU A 273 -2.68 -8.48 3.30
N ILE A 274 -3.27 -7.31 3.06
CA ILE A 274 -3.98 -6.52 4.07
C ILE A 274 -5.10 -7.34 4.72
N VAL A 275 -5.94 -8.03 3.94
CA VAL A 275 -7.01 -8.92 4.47
C VAL A 275 -6.42 -10.01 5.36
N GLY A 276 -5.29 -10.60 4.97
CA GLY A 276 -4.57 -11.57 5.80
C GLY A 276 -4.13 -10.99 7.14
N GLU A 277 -3.63 -9.75 7.17
CA GLU A 277 -3.20 -9.05 8.39
C GLU A 277 -4.40 -8.62 9.27
N MET A 278 -5.54 -8.25 8.65
CA MET A 278 -6.78 -7.89 9.34
C MET A 278 -7.31 -9.02 10.22
N CYS A 279 -7.00 -10.28 9.93
CA CYS A 279 -7.42 -11.42 10.77
C CYS A 279 -6.88 -11.32 12.21
N SER A 280 -5.80 -10.58 12.45
CA SER A 280 -5.31 -10.33 13.80
C SER A 280 -6.01 -9.16 14.51
N ASN A 281 -6.87 -8.42 13.81
CA ASN A 281 -7.63 -7.30 14.33
C ASN A 281 -9.02 -7.76 14.81
N THR A 282 -9.26 -7.66 16.13
CA THR A 282 -10.51 -8.09 16.77
C THR A 282 -11.73 -7.31 16.31
N GLU A 283 -11.59 -6.03 15.93
CA GLU A 283 -12.69 -5.20 15.45
C GLU A 283 -13.20 -5.68 14.09
N MET A 284 -12.31 -6.25 13.27
CA MET A 284 -12.63 -6.76 11.94
C MET A 284 -13.14 -8.20 11.94
N THR A 285 -13.00 -8.94 13.04
CA THR A 285 -13.34 -10.38 13.09
C THR A 285 -14.80 -10.65 12.68
N SER A 286 -15.74 -9.78 13.06
CA SER A 286 -17.16 -9.95 12.69
C SER A 286 -17.37 -9.81 11.18
N TYR A 287 -16.82 -8.76 10.56
CA TYR A 287 -16.89 -8.51 9.13
C TYR A 287 -16.17 -9.57 8.30
N LEU A 288 -15.00 -10.03 8.75
CA LEU A 288 -14.24 -11.08 8.05
C LEU A 288 -14.95 -12.44 8.08
N ASN A 289 -15.79 -12.69 9.08
CA ASN A 289 -16.61 -13.88 9.20
C ASN A 289 -18.00 -13.71 8.55
N GLU A 290 -18.40 -12.49 8.17
CA GLU A 290 -19.72 -12.23 7.61
C GLU A 290 -19.86 -12.96 6.27
N LYS A 291 -20.72 -13.98 6.24
CA LYS A 291 -21.01 -14.83 5.07
C LYS A 291 -19.76 -15.41 4.39
N ALA A 292 -18.63 -15.42 5.10
CA ALA A 292 -17.32 -15.77 4.57
C ALA A 292 -16.95 -15.03 3.26
N THR A 293 -17.40 -13.78 3.07
CA THR A 293 -17.13 -13.00 1.84
C THR A 293 -15.64 -12.80 1.59
N ALA A 294 -14.87 -12.50 2.64
CA ALA A 294 -13.41 -12.38 2.55
C ALA A 294 -12.75 -13.68 2.08
N MET A 295 -13.12 -14.82 2.68
CA MET A 295 -12.62 -16.14 2.27
C MET A 295 -12.96 -16.45 0.81
N ASN A 296 -14.23 -16.23 0.44
CA ASN A 296 -14.72 -16.47 -0.91
C ASN A 296 -13.95 -15.67 -1.96
N SER A 297 -13.70 -14.38 -1.68
CA SER A 297 -12.97 -13.49 -2.59
C SER A 297 -11.51 -13.89 -2.74
N VAL A 298 -10.82 -14.22 -1.64
CA VAL A 298 -9.42 -14.68 -1.70
C VAL A 298 -9.29 -16.03 -2.43
N VAL A 299 -10.23 -16.95 -2.22
CA VAL A 299 -10.25 -18.23 -2.96
C VAL A 299 -10.50 -18.00 -4.45
N ASP A 300 -11.40 -17.10 -4.81
CA ASP A 300 -11.66 -16.78 -6.22
C ASP A 300 -10.44 -16.13 -6.91
N VAL A 301 -9.69 -15.28 -6.20
CA VAL A 301 -8.40 -14.76 -6.69
C VAL A 301 -7.40 -15.91 -6.91
N LEU A 302 -7.29 -16.85 -5.95
CA LEU A 302 -6.43 -18.01 -6.09
C LEU A 302 -6.83 -18.88 -7.29
N ASP A 303 -8.12 -19.13 -7.49
CA ASP A 303 -8.65 -19.88 -8.64
C ASP A 303 -8.31 -19.16 -9.96
N ALA A 304 -8.46 -17.83 -10.02
CA ALA A 304 -8.10 -17.04 -11.20
C ALA A 304 -6.59 -17.15 -11.52
N ILE A 305 -5.72 -17.14 -10.50
CA ILE A 305 -4.27 -17.36 -10.66
C ILE A 305 -4.01 -18.75 -11.22
N LEU A 306 -4.55 -19.80 -10.60
CA LEU A 306 -4.31 -21.19 -11.02
C LEU A 306 -4.83 -21.47 -12.44
N HIS A 307 -5.95 -20.86 -12.81
CA HIS A 307 -6.48 -20.89 -14.17
C HIS A 307 -5.55 -20.15 -15.14
N ALA A 308 -5.06 -18.95 -14.77
CA ALA A 308 -4.09 -18.21 -15.58
C ALA A 308 -2.77 -19.00 -15.78
N GLU A 309 -2.32 -19.73 -14.76
CA GLU A 309 -1.17 -20.63 -14.86
C GLU A 309 -1.44 -21.82 -15.81
N ALA A 310 -2.67 -22.32 -15.88
CA ALA A 310 -3.08 -23.33 -16.87
C ALA A 310 -3.06 -22.77 -18.30
N LEU A 311 -3.62 -21.57 -18.52
CA LEU A 311 -3.54 -20.87 -19.80
C LEU A 311 -2.09 -20.59 -20.21
N PHE A 312 -1.24 -20.24 -19.24
CA PHE A 312 0.19 -20.03 -19.48
C PHE A 312 0.92 -21.32 -19.86
N ALA A 313 0.54 -22.45 -19.27
CA ALA A 313 1.11 -23.74 -19.63
C ALA A 313 0.78 -24.13 -21.08
N ASP A 314 -0.47 -23.91 -21.52
CA ASP A 314 -0.90 -24.09 -22.91
C ASP A 314 -0.08 -23.17 -23.84
N PHE A 315 -0.02 -21.88 -23.52
CA PHE A 315 0.75 -20.90 -24.28
C PHE A 315 2.23 -21.28 -24.37
N ARG A 316 2.85 -21.71 -23.28
CA ARG A 316 4.28 -22.09 -23.23
C ARG A 316 4.57 -23.31 -24.08
N ALA A 317 3.65 -24.27 -24.16
CA ALA A 317 3.78 -25.46 -25.00
C ALA A 317 3.79 -25.12 -26.50
N GLU A 318 3.16 -24.01 -26.88
CA GLU A 318 3.17 -23.48 -28.25
C GLU A 318 4.43 -22.63 -28.55
N GLN A 319 5.19 -22.23 -27.52
CA GLN A 319 6.39 -21.43 -27.68
C GLN A 319 7.64 -22.29 -28.00
N PRO A 320 8.62 -21.73 -28.72
CA PRO A 320 9.94 -22.34 -28.90
C PRO A 320 10.62 -22.74 -27.57
N SER A 321 11.52 -23.72 -27.62
CA SER A 321 12.26 -24.18 -26.43
C SER A 321 13.09 -23.08 -25.77
N ASP A 322 13.54 -22.09 -26.54
CA ASP A 322 14.35 -20.93 -26.13
C ASP A 322 13.52 -19.73 -25.66
N TRP A 323 12.21 -19.88 -25.46
CA TRP A 323 11.35 -18.85 -24.87
C TRP A 323 11.48 -18.83 -23.32
N PRO A 324 11.60 -17.67 -22.67
CA PRO A 324 11.75 -16.33 -23.25
C PRO A 324 13.11 -16.11 -23.91
N LYS A 325 13.15 -15.39 -25.05
CA LYS A 325 14.42 -14.85 -25.56
C LYS A 325 14.87 -13.68 -24.68
N ILE A 326 15.57 -13.98 -23.60
CA ILE A 326 16.17 -12.98 -22.71
C ILE A 326 17.49 -12.53 -23.34
N GLU A 327 17.61 -11.24 -23.67
CA GLU A 327 18.87 -10.66 -24.12
C GLU A 327 19.97 -10.89 -23.06
N SER A 328 21.09 -11.47 -23.47
CA SER A 328 22.10 -12.05 -22.58
C SER A 328 22.79 -11.02 -21.68
N GLU A 329 22.73 -9.73 -21.99
CA GLU A 329 23.55 -8.69 -21.33
C GLU A 329 22.77 -7.57 -20.63
N HIS A 330 21.44 -7.53 -20.70
CA HIS A 330 20.71 -6.39 -20.11
C HIS A 330 20.57 -6.54 -18.56
N PRO A 331 21.04 -5.57 -17.75
CA PRO A 331 21.01 -5.63 -16.27
C PRO A 331 19.62 -5.89 -15.68
N ARG A 332 18.57 -5.34 -16.32
CA ARG A 332 17.16 -5.55 -15.96
C ARG A 332 16.77 -7.01 -15.75
N PHE A 333 17.39 -7.96 -16.45
CA PHE A 333 17.04 -9.39 -16.36
C PHE A 333 17.88 -10.18 -15.35
N GLU A 334 18.82 -9.57 -14.63
CA GLU A 334 19.68 -10.32 -13.69
C GLU A 334 18.91 -11.01 -12.57
N VAL A 335 17.90 -10.34 -11.99
CA VAL A 335 17.07 -10.91 -10.91
C VAL A 335 16.29 -12.12 -11.41
N LEU A 336 15.69 -12.01 -12.60
CA LEU A 336 14.97 -13.10 -13.25
C LEU A 336 15.91 -14.27 -13.57
N LYS A 337 17.10 -14.01 -14.13
CA LYS A 337 18.12 -15.02 -14.42
C LYS A 337 18.58 -15.75 -13.16
N ARG A 338 18.80 -15.02 -12.06
CA ARG A 338 19.20 -15.61 -10.77
C ARG A 338 18.12 -16.56 -10.25
N LYS A 339 16.85 -16.14 -10.28
CA LYS A 339 15.72 -16.96 -9.84
C LYS A 339 15.53 -18.22 -10.71
N ILE A 340 15.64 -18.09 -12.03
CA ILE A 340 15.58 -19.25 -12.96
C ILE A 340 16.72 -20.23 -12.66
N GLU A 341 17.95 -19.74 -12.46
CA GLU A 341 19.11 -20.58 -12.16
C GLU A 341 19.04 -21.22 -10.76
N GLU A 342 18.49 -20.52 -9.76
CA GLU A 342 18.22 -21.06 -8.42
C GLU A 342 17.24 -22.23 -8.49
N GLU A 343 16.13 -22.08 -9.22
CA GLU A 343 15.17 -23.17 -9.44
C GLU A 343 15.78 -24.31 -10.25
N ARG A 344 16.55 -24.03 -11.31
CA ARG A 344 17.24 -25.07 -12.09
C ARG A 344 18.19 -25.90 -11.22
N ARG A 345 19.00 -25.26 -10.37
CA ARG A 345 19.92 -25.96 -9.44
C ARG A 345 19.16 -26.77 -8.40
N TYR A 346 18.03 -26.25 -7.92
CA TYR A 346 17.16 -26.96 -6.98
C TYR A 346 16.50 -28.18 -7.63
N GLU A 347 16.04 -28.07 -8.88
CA GLU A 347 15.55 -29.19 -9.67
C GLU A 347 16.64 -30.24 -9.89
N GLU A 348 17.84 -29.83 -10.30
CA GLU A 348 18.99 -30.73 -10.51
C GLU A 348 19.38 -31.50 -9.24
N THR A 349 19.33 -30.85 -8.07
CA THR A 349 19.59 -31.51 -6.78
C THR A 349 18.44 -32.43 -6.33
N GLN A 350 17.20 -32.17 -6.74
CA GLN A 350 16.01 -32.97 -6.45
C GLN A 350 15.77 -34.14 -7.44
N ARG A 351 16.30 -34.05 -8.67
CA ARG A 351 16.28 -35.12 -9.70
C ARG A 351 17.14 -36.34 -9.33
N ARG A 352 17.74 -36.39 -8.14
CA ARG A 352 18.38 -37.59 -7.57
C ARG A 352 17.41 -38.77 -7.36
N TYR A 353 16.10 -38.58 -7.55
CA TYR A 353 15.08 -39.63 -7.50
C TYR A 353 14.43 -39.82 -8.89
N PRO A 354 14.93 -40.77 -9.72
CA PRO A 354 14.44 -41.00 -11.09
C PRO A 354 13.00 -41.50 -11.18
N ASP A 355 12.41 -41.95 -10.07
CA ASP A 355 11.05 -42.51 -10.01
C ASP A 355 9.93 -41.49 -9.76
N ARG A 356 10.23 -40.17 -9.73
CA ARG A 356 9.17 -39.18 -9.56
C ARG A 356 8.41 -38.97 -10.88
N PRO A 357 7.09 -39.21 -10.93
CA PRO A 357 6.30 -38.98 -12.12
C PRO A 357 6.37 -37.50 -12.54
N ARG A 358 6.42 -37.25 -13.86
CA ARG A 358 6.28 -35.89 -14.41
C ARG A 358 4.93 -35.34 -13.95
N GLN A 359 4.92 -34.12 -13.43
CA GLN A 359 3.67 -33.50 -13.03
C GLN A 359 2.80 -33.22 -14.26
N PRO A 360 1.53 -33.61 -14.29
CA PRO A 360 0.59 -33.22 -15.33
C PRO A 360 0.39 -31.71 -15.31
N LEU A 361 -0.05 -31.19 -16.45
CA LEU A 361 -0.34 -29.78 -16.64
C LEU A 361 -1.42 -29.32 -15.63
N PRO A 362 -1.36 -28.04 -15.19
CA PRO A 362 -2.42 -27.47 -14.37
C PRO A 362 -3.79 -27.62 -15.06
N PRO A 363 -4.81 -28.12 -14.37
CA PRO A 363 -6.15 -28.19 -14.96
C PRO A 363 -6.77 -26.80 -15.03
N LYS A 364 -7.55 -26.55 -16.09
CA LYS A 364 -8.44 -25.38 -16.15
C LYS A 364 -9.55 -25.55 -15.12
N ILE A 365 -9.81 -24.47 -14.39
CA ILE A 365 -10.88 -24.45 -13.38
C ILE A 365 -12.19 -24.07 -14.06
N GLN A 366 -13.13 -25.02 -14.14
CA GLN A 366 -14.42 -24.86 -14.82
C GLN A 366 -15.24 -23.66 -14.31
N ARG A 367 -15.18 -23.38 -13.00
CA ARG A 367 -15.86 -22.23 -12.38
C ARG A 367 -15.34 -20.89 -12.92
N VAL A 368 -14.04 -20.80 -13.20
CA VAL A 368 -13.43 -19.60 -13.79
C VAL A 368 -13.89 -19.44 -15.24
N GLU A 369 -14.06 -20.54 -15.98
CA GLU A 369 -14.58 -20.51 -17.35
C GLU A 369 -16.06 -20.11 -17.43
N SER A 370 -16.85 -20.47 -16.42
CA SER A 370 -18.27 -20.14 -16.37
C SER A 370 -18.59 -18.76 -15.81
N SER A 371 -17.62 -18.08 -15.19
CA SER A 371 -17.76 -16.72 -14.66
C SER A 371 -17.01 -15.73 -15.52
N GLU A 372 -17.74 -14.76 -16.10
CA GLU A 372 -17.17 -13.76 -16.99
C GLU A 372 -16.15 -12.87 -16.27
N SER A 373 -16.46 -12.39 -15.06
CA SER A 373 -15.54 -11.62 -14.22
C SER A 373 -14.25 -12.40 -13.88
N LEU A 374 -14.37 -13.66 -13.46
CA LEU A 374 -13.19 -14.47 -13.11
C LEU A 374 -12.36 -14.83 -14.34
N SER A 375 -13.01 -15.09 -15.48
CA SER A 375 -12.32 -15.33 -16.74
C SER A 375 -11.53 -14.11 -17.20
N LEU A 376 -12.12 -12.91 -17.11
CA LEU A 376 -11.43 -11.65 -17.41
C LEU A 376 -10.27 -11.41 -16.44
N LEU A 377 -10.47 -11.63 -15.14
CA LEU A 377 -9.40 -11.49 -14.15
C LEU A 377 -8.25 -12.48 -14.41
N ALA A 378 -8.56 -13.74 -14.72
CA ALA A 378 -7.57 -14.75 -15.09
C ALA A 378 -6.80 -14.34 -16.37
N ASN A 379 -7.47 -13.74 -17.35
CA ASN A 379 -6.81 -13.20 -18.54
C ASN A 379 -5.92 -12.00 -18.22
N THR A 380 -6.31 -11.12 -17.30
CA THR A 380 -5.47 -10.02 -16.79
C THR A 380 -4.20 -10.57 -16.13
N ILE A 381 -4.33 -11.58 -15.27
CA ILE A 381 -3.18 -12.25 -14.62
C ILE A 381 -2.31 -12.95 -15.67
N PHE A 382 -2.92 -13.68 -16.60
CA PHE A 382 -2.23 -14.35 -17.70
C PHE A 382 -1.42 -13.36 -18.54
N SER A 383 -1.96 -12.16 -18.82
CA SER A 383 -1.24 -11.11 -19.55
C SER A 383 0.06 -10.69 -18.86
N LYS A 384 0.08 -10.68 -17.51
CA LYS A 384 1.30 -10.41 -16.72
C LYS A 384 2.31 -11.55 -16.84
N TYR A 385 1.86 -12.81 -16.83
CA TYR A 385 2.75 -13.95 -17.07
C TYR A 385 3.41 -13.91 -18.47
N ARG A 386 2.69 -13.43 -19.51
CA ARG A 386 3.26 -13.31 -20.86
C ARG A 386 4.27 -12.16 -20.99
N SER A 387 4.17 -11.13 -20.17
CA SER A 387 4.96 -9.91 -20.29
C SER A 387 6.34 -10.07 -19.63
N ILE A 388 7.27 -10.75 -20.31
CA ILE A 388 8.65 -10.97 -19.84
C ILE A 388 9.43 -9.66 -19.63
N ASP A 389 9.13 -8.62 -20.41
CA ASP A 389 9.72 -7.28 -20.27
C ASP A 389 9.35 -6.62 -18.93
N ASP A 390 8.26 -7.07 -18.30
CA ASP A 390 7.91 -6.72 -16.93
C ASP A 390 8.63 -7.69 -15.98
N VAL A 391 9.95 -7.50 -15.83
CA VAL A 391 10.82 -8.25 -14.91
C VAL A 391 10.28 -8.21 -13.45
N ILE A 392 9.40 -7.24 -13.16
CA ILE A 392 8.75 -7.04 -11.87
C ILE A 392 7.40 -7.81 -11.79
N GLY A 393 6.68 -7.96 -12.90
CA GLY A 393 5.33 -8.53 -12.98
C GLY A 393 5.21 -10.00 -12.58
N VAL A 394 6.10 -10.89 -13.05
CA VAL A 394 6.06 -12.33 -12.68
C VAL A 394 6.36 -12.55 -11.18
N PRO A 395 7.36 -11.89 -10.56
CA PRO A 395 7.51 -11.86 -9.11
C PRO A 395 6.25 -11.45 -8.35
N ARG A 396 5.55 -10.42 -8.82
CA ARG A 396 4.33 -9.91 -8.17
C ARG A 396 3.16 -10.89 -8.20
N VAL A 397 2.99 -11.68 -9.27
CA VAL A 397 1.95 -12.73 -9.29
C VAL A 397 2.31 -13.88 -8.33
N GLY A 398 3.59 -14.25 -8.24
CA GLY A 398 4.06 -15.22 -7.26
C GLY A 398 3.83 -14.77 -5.81
N GLU A 399 4.07 -13.48 -5.53
CA GLU A 399 3.74 -12.84 -4.25
C GLU A 399 2.25 -12.85 -3.96
N LEU A 400 1.41 -12.48 -4.94
CA LEU A 400 -0.04 -12.52 -4.82
C LEU A 400 -0.54 -13.94 -4.47
N LYS A 401 -0.04 -14.98 -5.16
CA LYS A 401 -0.37 -16.38 -4.86
C LYS A 401 0.02 -16.76 -3.43
N LEU A 402 1.22 -16.37 -2.99
CA LEU A 402 1.67 -16.61 -1.62
C LEU A 402 0.80 -15.87 -0.59
N ASN A 403 0.44 -14.63 -0.87
CA ASN A 403 -0.41 -13.81 -0.01
C ASN A 403 -1.84 -14.38 0.07
N CYS A 404 -2.38 -14.95 -1.01
CA CYS A 404 -3.63 -15.71 -0.98
C CYS A 404 -3.55 -16.89 0.00
N LEU A 405 -2.47 -17.68 -0.06
CA LEU A 405 -2.29 -18.82 0.86
C LEU A 405 -2.20 -18.39 2.33
N LYS A 406 -1.52 -17.28 2.62
CA LYS A 406 -1.45 -16.70 3.97
C LYS A 406 -2.83 -16.21 4.44
N ALA A 407 -3.52 -15.44 3.61
CA ALA A 407 -4.84 -14.89 3.93
C ALA A 407 -5.88 -16.00 4.15
N ILE A 408 -5.94 -17.02 3.29
CA ILE A 408 -6.82 -18.19 3.47
C ILE A 408 -6.50 -18.90 4.79
N ALA A 409 -5.23 -19.15 5.09
CA ALA A 409 -4.86 -19.81 6.35
C ALA A 409 -5.29 -18.99 7.57
N ASN A 410 -5.12 -17.67 7.54
CA ASN A 410 -5.53 -16.78 8.62
C ASN A 410 -7.06 -16.72 8.75
N LEU A 411 -7.80 -16.59 7.64
CA LEU A 411 -9.26 -16.56 7.63
C LEU A 411 -9.87 -17.89 8.10
N ALA A 412 -9.27 -19.02 7.73
CA ALA A 412 -9.66 -20.35 8.19
C ALA A 412 -9.57 -20.48 9.72
N ASN A 413 -8.57 -19.83 10.33
CA ASN A 413 -8.39 -19.82 11.78
C ASN A 413 -9.40 -18.97 12.54
N LEU A 414 -10.10 -18.04 11.87
CA LEU A 414 -11.08 -17.18 12.51
C LEU A 414 -12.40 -17.91 12.80
N SER A 415 -12.83 -18.81 11.92
CA SER A 415 -14.10 -19.52 12.09
C SER A 415 -14.20 -20.78 11.23
N ASP A 416 -14.96 -21.77 11.72
CA ASP A 416 -15.27 -22.98 10.94
C ASP A 416 -16.14 -22.67 9.71
N SER A 417 -16.95 -21.60 9.77
CA SER A 417 -17.71 -21.11 8.61
C SER A 417 -16.79 -20.74 7.45
N ASN A 418 -15.64 -20.11 7.72
CA ASN A 418 -14.67 -19.79 6.68
C ASN A 418 -14.02 -21.06 6.11
N LYS A 419 -13.75 -22.08 6.94
CA LYS A 419 -13.24 -23.37 6.45
C LYS A 419 -14.22 -24.02 5.47
N LEU A 420 -15.51 -24.03 5.80
CA LEU A 420 -16.57 -24.60 4.96
C LEU A 420 -16.85 -23.80 3.69
N ALA A 421 -16.67 -22.48 3.73
CA ALA A 421 -16.89 -21.60 2.58
C ALA A 421 -16.01 -21.98 1.37
N THR A 422 -14.85 -22.59 1.62
CA THR A 422 -13.97 -23.10 0.55
C THR A 422 -14.61 -24.20 -0.31
N LEU A 423 -15.68 -24.85 0.17
CA LEU A 423 -16.42 -25.92 -0.52
C LEU A 423 -17.79 -25.46 -1.06
N GLN A 424 -18.19 -24.21 -0.82
CA GLN A 424 -19.52 -23.71 -1.17
C GLN A 424 -19.57 -23.09 -2.58
N ASN A 425 -20.76 -23.01 -3.15
CA ASN A 425 -21.03 -22.38 -4.46
C ASN A 425 -20.19 -22.95 -5.61
N GLY A 426 -19.79 -24.23 -5.53
CA GLY A 426 -18.94 -24.87 -6.54
C GLY A 426 -17.47 -24.47 -6.47
N ARG A 427 -17.04 -23.78 -5.39
CA ARG A 427 -15.60 -23.60 -5.11
C ARG A 427 -14.98 -24.92 -4.70
N GLN A 428 -13.70 -25.08 -5.05
CA GLN A 428 -12.87 -26.18 -4.61
C GLN A 428 -11.62 -25.63 -3.93
N GLY A 429 -11.78 -24.69 -3.01
CA GLY A 429 -10.68 -23.90 -2.44
C GLY A 429 -9.59 -24.76 -1.82
N LEU A 430 -9.94 -25.86 -1.14
CA LEU A 430 -8.94 -26.80 -0.62
C LEU A 430 -8.15 -27.49 -1.75
N ILE A 431 -8.79 -27.86 -2.85
CA ILE A 431 -8.11 -28.43 -4.02
C ILE A 431 -7.18 -27.37 -4.65
N SER A 432 -7.63 -26.12 -4.75
CA SER A 432 -6.81 -25.01 -5.25
C SER A 432 -5.56 -24.78 -4.38
N VAL A 433 -5.71 -24.81 -3.05
CA VAL A 433 -4.56 -24.78 -2.13
C VAL A 433 -3.65 -25.99 -2.32
N LEU A 434 -4.20 -27.20 -2.48
CA LEU A 434 -3.42 -28.41 -2.74
C LEU A 434 -2.68 -28.36 -4.08
N GLN A 435 -3.23 -27.71 -5.11
CA GLN A 435 -2.53 -27.47 -6.38
C GLN A 435 -1.32 -26.54 -6.23
N CYS A 436 -1.26 -25.72 -5.18
CA CYS A 436 -0.09 -24.89 -4.87
C CYS A 436 1.02 -25.69 -4.16
N THR A 437 0.74 -26.93 -3.76
CA THR A 437 1.74 -27.82 -3.16
C THR A 437 2.57 -28.58 -4.20
N THR A 438 2.09 -28.59 -5.46
CA THR A 438 2.70 -29.29 -6.59
C THR A 438 3.71 -28.39 -7.26
N ARG A 439 4.87 -28.93 -7.68
CA ARG A 439 5.94 -28.16 -8.33
C ARG A 439 5.60 -27.90 -9.80
N ARG A 440 5.27 -26.67 -10.14
CA ARG A 440 5.10 -26.23 -11.53
C ARG A 440 6.47 -25.94 -12.17
N PRO A 441 6.59 -26.03 -13.52
CA PRO A 441 7.87 -25.95 -14.21
C PRO A 441 8.58 -24.58 -14.06
N GLU A 442 9.90 -24.59 -14.31
CA GLU A 442 10.99 -23.56 -14.29
C GLU A 442 10.64 -22.05 -14.40
N TYR A 443 9.43 -21.65 -14.77
CA TYR A 443 9.02 -20.27 -15.02
C TYR A 443 8.07 -19.71 -13.96
N PHE A 444 7.42 -20.57 -13.17
CA PHE A 444 6.66 -20.12 -12.01
C PHE A 444 7.65 -19.97 -10.85
N LEU A 445 7.72 -18.78 -10.25
CA LEU A 445 8.57 -18.49 -9.10
C LEU A 445 8.02 -19.19 -7.83
N GLU A 446 7.87 -20.51 -7.90
CA GLU A 446 7.36 -21.36 -6.82
C GLU A 446 8.47 -21.69 -5.85
N SER A 447 8.74 -20.74 -4.96
CA SER A 447 9.71 -20.93 -3.89
C SER A 447 9.29 -22.06 -2.93
N PHE A 448 10.29 -22.65 -2.26
CA PHE A 448 10.10 -23.52 -1.09
C PHE A 448 9.09 -22.95 -0.07
N THR A 449 9.06 -21.63 0.07
CA THR A 449 8.10 -20.89 0.91
C THR A 449 6.65 -21.14 0.49
N MET A 450 6.33 -21.13 -0.81
CA MET A 450 4.97 -21.36 -1.32
C MET A 450 4.47 -22.77 -0.98
N ARG A 451 5.35 -23.78 -1.10
CA ARG A 451 5.04 -25.15 -0.72
C ARG A 451 4.76 -25.30 0.77
N ASN A 452 5.60 -24.71 1.62
CA ASN A 452 5.40 -24.79 3.07
C ASN A 452 4.12 -24.05 3.48
N GLN A 453 3.86 -22.89 2.87
CA GLN A 453 2.68 -22.10 3.16
C GLN A 453 1.39 -22.79 2.70
N SER A 454 1.40 -23.47 1.55
CA SER A 454 0.25 -24.26 1.11
C SER A 454 -0.01 -25.47 2.03
N ILE A 455 1.03 -26.19 2.46
CA ILE A 455 0.88 -27.27 3.46
C ILE A 455 0.32 -26.70 4.78
N PHE A 456 0.84 -25.58 5.26
CA PHE A 456 0.33 -24.91 6.45
C PHE A 456 -1.15 -24.52 6.29
N CYS A 457 -1.52 -23.97 5.13
CA CYS A 457 -2.89 -23.59 4.80
C CYS A 457 -3.83 -24.81 4.79
N VAL A 458 -3.42 -25.94 4.20
CA VAL A 458 -4.19 -27.21 4.26
C VAL A 458 -4.43 -27.64 5.70
N ARG A 459 -3.42 -27.52 6.57
CA ARG A 459 -3.59 -27.84 8.00
C ARG A 459 -4.62 -26.94 8.66
N GLN A 460 -4.59 -25.63 8.42
CA GLN A 460 -5.59 -24.70 8.99
C GLN A 460 -7.01 -24.99 8.47
N LEU A 461 -7.15 -25.32 7.17
CA LEU A 461 -8.45 -25.63 6.57
C LEU A 461 -9.04 -26.96 7.04
N THR A 462 -8.19 -27.94 7.38
CA THR A 462 -8.61 -29.27 7.82
C THR A 462 -8.68 -29.40 9.34
N ASP A 463 -8.03 -28.52 10.10
CA ASP A 463 -8.10 -28.55 11.56
C ASP A 463 -9.54 -28.37 12.03
N GLY A 464 -10.04 -29.31 12.83
CA GLY A 464 -11.43 -29.35 13.29
C GLY A 464 -12.53 -29.46 12.22
N CYS A 465 -12.22 -29.50 10.91
CA CYS A 465 -13.23 -29.51 9.83
C CYS A 465 -13.25 -30.86 9.10
N GLN A 466 -14.32 -31.63 9.31
CA GLN A 466 -14.43 -32.99 8.78
C GLN A 466 -14.67 -33.02 7.27
N GLU A 467 -15.46 -32.08 6.75
CA GLU A 467 -15.79 -31.94 5.33
C GLU A 467 -14.53 -31.71 4.50
N ASN A 468 -13.64 -30.81 4.96
CA ASN A 468 -12.34 -30.59 4.33
C ASN A 468 -11.42 -31.81 4.44
N LYS A 469 -11.45 -32.55 5.55
CA LYS A 469 -10.68 -33.82 5.66
C LYS A 469 -11.17 -34.86 4.67
N GLU A 470 -12.49 -34.97 4.46
CA GLU A 470 -13.09 -35.90 3.50
C GLU A 470 -12.66 -35.61 2.07
N VAL A 471 -12.52 -34.34 1.68
CA VAL A 471 -11.96 -33.97 0.38
C VAL A 471 -10.55 -34.55 0.20
N VAL A 472 -9.68 -34.45 1.23
CA VAL A 472 -8.33 -35.03 1.19
C VAL A 472 -8.38 -36.56 1.10
N PHE A 473 -9.28 -37.20 1.84
CA PHE A 473 -9.46 -38.66 1.80
C PHE A 473 -9.92 -39.15 0.43
N ASN A 474 -10.81 -38.39 -0.23
CA ASN A 474 -11.42 -38.74 -1.51
C ASN A 474 -10.57 -38.40 -2.73
N LEU A 475 -9.35 -37.84 -2.55
CA LEU A 475 -8.37 -37.69 -3.64
C LEU A 475 -7.98 -39.07 -4.19
N GLN A 476 -8.60 -39.48 -5.31
CA GLN A 476 -8.28 -40.71 -6.01
C GLN A 476 -6.94 -40.60 -6.76
N GLN A 477 -6.11 -41.65 -6.70
CA GLN A 477 -5.01 -41.83 -7.66
C GLN A 477 -5.56 -42.39 -8.98
N PRO A 478 -5.12 -41.93 -10.18
CA PRO A 478 -3.87 -41.22 -10.47
C PRO A 478 -4.02 -39.85 -11.18
N ASN A 479 -5.20 -39.22 -11.19
CA ASN A 479 -5.42 -38.04 -12.06
C ASN A 479 -5.08 -36.67 -11.44
N GLN A 480 -4.66 -36.61 -10.17
CA GLN A 480 -4.22 -35.37 -9.55
C GLN A 480 -2.87 -35.57 -8.87
N PRO A 481 -1.80 -34.89 -9.32
CA PRO A 481 -0.44 -35.04 -8.80
C PRO A 481 -0.26 -34.20 -7.53
N ILE A 482 -1.24 -34.22 -6.64
CA ILE A 482 -1.10 -33.56 -5.35
C ILE A 482 0.03 -34.29 -4.60
N ILE A 483 0.80 -33.56 -3.76
CA ILE A 483 1.86 -34.11 -2.89
C ILE A 483 1.56 -35.56 -2.51
N ASP A 484 2.59 -36.42 -2.53
CA ASP A 484 2.58 -37.78 -1.98
C ASP A 484 1.50 -37.92 -0.88
N ARG A 485 0.32 -38.43 -1.28
CA ARG A 485 -0.89 -38.43 -0.45
C ARG A 485 -0.60 -39.10 0.88
N LYS A 486 0.27 -40.11 0.89
CA LYS A 486 0.70 -40.80 2.10
C LYS A 486 1.43 -39.85 3.06
N ARG A 487 2.39 -39.09 2.55
CA ARG A 487 3.09 -38.06 3.34
C ARG A 487 2.16 -36.95 3.82
N LEU A 488 1.23 -36.48 2.98
CA LEU A 488 0.24 -35.49 3.38
C LEU A 488 -0.67 -36.02 4.50
N LEU A 489 -1.13 -37.27 4.38
CA LEU A 489 -1.95 -37.93 5.39
C LEU A 489 -1.18 -38.17 6.69
N GLU A 490 0.08 -38.58 6.61
CA GLU A 490 0.99 -38.68 7.77
C GLU A 490 1.17 -37.32 8.46
N GLU A 491 1.38 -36.24 7.70
CA GLU A 491 1.51 -34.88 8.23
C GLU A 491 0.19 -34.34 8.82
N LEU A 492 -0.95 -34.90 8.45
CA LEU A 492 -2.28 -34.62 9.01
C LEU A 492 -2.62 -35.55 10.20
N GLY A 493 -1.70 -36.41 10.63
CA GLY A 493 -1.90 -37.35 11.73
C GLY A 493 -2.77 -38.56 11.38
N VAL A 494 -2.93 -38.86 10.09
CA VAL A 494 -3.70 -40.00 9.60
C VAL A 494 -2.75 -41.12 9.18
N HIS A 495 -2.79 -42.23 9.91
CA HIS A 495 -2.09 -43.45 9.53
C HIS A 495 -2.87 -44.17 8.42
N VAL A 496 -2.23 -44.27 7.25
CA VAL A 496 -2.76 -45.07 6.14
C VAL A 496 -2.21 -46.48 6.30
N ASP A 497 -3.01 -47.39 6.86
CA ASP A 497 -2.71 -48.81 6.82
C ASP A 497 -2.78 -49.28 5.36
N ASN A 498 -1.75 -50.02 4.93
CA ASN A 498 -1.55 -50.45 3.54
C ASN A 498 -2.72 -51.26 2.96
#